data_AF-A0A563EXT7-F1
#
_entry.id   AF-A0A563EXT7-F1
#
_cell.length_a   1.000
_cell.length_b   1.000
_cell.length_c   1.000
_cell.angle_alpha   90.00
_cell.angle_beta   90.00
_cell.angle_gamma   90.00
#
_symmetry.space_group_name_H-M   'P 1'
#
loop_
_entity.id
_entity.type
_entity.pdbx_description
1 polymer ?
#
loop_
_entity_poly.entity_id
_entity_poly.type
_entity_poly.pdbx_seq_one_letter_code
_entity_poly.pdbx_strand_id
1 'polypeptide(L)'
;MVVDVLGWSGIVVPGFKVLGVEVDAVVEIDHEAHQKRTGPVLDHDVLAMWEWPESDQPSVVRLAGVLSRHEKWRSGLRAVGRLGGFCAGAIVGEDDETCRLECAYYGVSILDSNGGLIQQGREGRAPRAKRRTLDRWVEELAYERLLTDGVLA
;
A
#
# COMPACT_ATOMS: atom_id res chain seq x y z
N MET A 1 -11.07 -13.65 -0.13
CA MET A 1 -11.09 -12.19 0.09
C MET A 1 -10.38 -11.49 -1.07
N VAL A 2 -10.55 -10.18 -1.27
CA VAL A 2 -9.94 -9.44 -2.39
C VAL A 2 -8.40 -9.59 -2.45
N VAL A 3 -7.78 -9.72 -1.27
CA VAL A 3 -6.35 -9.97 -1.08
C VAL A 3 -5.91 -11.28 -1.73
N ASP A 4 -6.65 -12.37 -1.51
CA ASP A 4 -6.34 -13.69 -2.07
C ASP A 4 -6.48 -13.70 -3.59
N VAL A 5 -7.51 -13.02 -4.12
CA VAL A 5 -7.76 -12.92 -5.57
C VAL A 5 -6.62 -12.20 -6.29
N LEU A 6 -6.02 -11.21 -5.62
CA LEU A 6 -4.89 -10.44 -6.14
C LEU A 6 -3.54 -11.12 -5.88
N GLY A 7 -3.50 -12.23 -5.13
CA GLY A 7 -2.27 -12.89 -4.69
C GLY A 7 -1.44 -12.05 -3.72
N TRP A 8 -2.07 -11.11 -3.00
CA TRP A 8 -1.37 -10.28 -2.02
C TRP A 8 -1.35 -10.96 -0.64
N SER A 9 -0.38 -10.60 0.18
CA SER A 9 -0.26 -11.03 1.58
C SER A 9 -0.53 -9.88 2.53
N GLY A 10 -1.12 -10.20 3.69
CA GLY A 10 -1.36 -9.24 4.76
C GLY A 10 -2.84 -8.98 5.04
N ILE A 11 -3.09 -7.91 5.79
CA ILE A 11 -4.43 -7.49 6.23
C ILE A 11 -4.84 -6.19 5.56
N VAL A 12 -6.15 -5.98 5.43
CA VAL A 12 -6.71 -4.75 4.85
C VAL A 12 -6.91 -3.71 5.95
N VAL A 13 -6.34 -2.52 5.75
CA VAL A 13 -6.56 -1.31 6.55
C VAL A 13 -7.43 -0.35 5.74
N PRO A 14 -8.74 -0.28 6.00
CA PRO A 14 -9.65 0.54 5.21
C PRO A 14 -9.47 2.03 5.48
N GLY A 15 -9.70 2.86 4.46
CA GLY A 15 -9.67 4.33 4.61
C GLY A 15 -8.31 4.89 5.06
N PHE A 16 -7.22 4.26 4.61
CA PHE A 16 -5.86 4.72 4.86
C PHE A 16 -5.58 5.99 4.05
N LYS A 17 -5.24 7.07 4.76
CA LYS A 17 -4.99 8.40 4.18
C LYS A 17 -3.51 8.69 4.11
N VAL A 18 -2.97 8.86 2.91
CA VAL A 18 -1.54 9.11 2.70
C VAL A 18 -1.31 9.87 1.40
N LEU A 19 -0.36 10.80 1.38
CA LEU A 19 -0.01 11.60 0.18
C LEU A 19 -1.23 12.26 -0.52
N GLY A 20 -2.20 12.69 0.27
CA GLY A 20 -3.41 13.38 -0.19
C GLY A 20 -4.43 12.48 -0.90
N VAL A 21 -4.36 11.16 -0.72
CA VAL A 21 -5.35 10.19 -1.20
C VAL A 21 -5.86 9.31 -0.07
N GLU A 22 -7.04 8.72 -0.26
CA GLU A 22 -7.64 7.75 0.65
C GLU A 22 -7.83 6.44 -0.11
N VAL A 23 -7.30 5.34 0.44
CA VAL A 23 -7.30 4.00 -0.17
C VAL A 23 -7.49 2.93 0.91
N ASP A 24 -7.87 1.72 0.52
CA ASP A 24 -7.73 0.56 1.40
C ASP A 24 -6.31 0.03 1.24
N ALA A 25 -5.48 0.10 2.29
CA ALA A 25 -4.12 -0.43 2.24
C ALA A 25 -4.09 -1.91 2.61
N VAL A 26 -3.22 -2.69 1.97
CA VAL A 26 -2.91 -4.07 2.36
C VAL A 26 -1.52 -4.08 2.94
N VAL A 27 -1.41 -4.50 4.19
CA VAL A 27 -0.18 -4.41 4.97
C VAL A 27 0.23 -5.75 5.53
N GLU A 28 1.52 -6.04 5.39
CA GLU A 28 2.19 -7.14 6.06
C GLU A 28 2.76 -6.63 7.39
N ILE A 29 2.71 -7.48 8.42
CA ILE A 29 3.16 -7.16 9.76
C ILE A 29 4.26 -8.15 10.15
N ASP A 30 5.38 -7.61 10.60
CA ASP A 30 6.43 -8.35 11.28
C ASP A 30 6.24 -8.20 12.80
N HIS A 31 5.70 -9.24 13.42
CA HIS A 31 5.43 -9.25 14.86
C HIS A 31 6.71 -9.30 15.70
N GLU A 32 7.80 -9.87 15.21
CA GLU A 32 9.08 -9.87 15.93
C GLU A 32 9.71 -8.47 15.92
N ALA A 33 9.60 -7.77 14.79
CA ALA A 33 9.99 -6.36 14.69
C ALA A 33 9.14 -5.49 15.62
N HIS A 34 7.81 -5.72 15.67
CA HIS A 34 6.91 -5.00 16.56
C HIS A 34 7.34 -5.09 18.04
N GLN A 35 7.66 -6.30 18.52
CA GLN A 35 8.10 -6.52 19.91
C GLN A 35 9.38 -5.77 20.28
N LYS A 36 10.24 -5.47 19.30
CA LYS A 36 11.51 -4.74 19.50
C LYS A 36 11.33 -3.22 19.45
N ARG A 37 10.14 -2.73 19.12
CA ARG A 37 9.86 -1.33 18.84
C ARG A 37 9.09 -0.68 19.99
N THR A 38 9.44 0.56 20.29
CA THR A 38 8.72 1.37 21.30
C THR A 38 7.48 2.08 20.74
N GLY A 39 7.37 2.15 19.41
CA GLY A 39 6.25 2.81 18.73
C GLY A 39 6.60 3.19 17.29
N PRO A 40 5.68 3.88 16.60
CA PRO A 40 5.92 4.42 15.28
C PRO A 40 6.81 5.67 15.35
N VAL A 41 7.59 5.93 14.30
CA VAL A 41 8.43 7.13 14.18
C VAL A 41 8.06 7.87 12.91
N LEU A 42 7.54 9.09 13.07
CA LEU A 42 7.12 9.95 11.96
C LEU A 42 8.03 11.16 11.73
N ASP A 43 9.04 11.34 12.58
CA ASP A 43 10.05 12.37 12.43
C ASP A 43 10.95 12.07 11.22
N HIS A 44 10.95 12.98 10.24
CA HIS A 44 11.67 12.80 8.99
C HIS A 44 13.19 12.67 9.20
N ASP A 45 13.77 13.45 10.11
CA ASP A 45 15.22 13.45 10.31
C ASP A 45 15.68 12.17 10.99
N VAL A 46 14.88 11.65 11.93
CA VAL A 46 15.11 10.33 12.54
C VAL A 46 15.02 9.23 11.49
N LEU A 47 14.00 9.26 10.64
CA LEU A 47 13.85 8.26 9.57
C LEU A 47 14.97 8.34 8.53
N ALA A 48 15.46 9.53 8.22
CA ALA A 48 16.59 9.72 7.30
C ALA A 48 17.89 9.12 7.84
N MET A 49 18.09 9.16 9.17
CA MET A 49 19.22 8.45 9.80
C MET A 49 19.12 6.94 9.63
N TRP A 50 17.92 6.37 9.44
CA TRP A 50 17.78 4.93 9.25
C TRP A 50 18.14 4.45 7.85
N GLU A 51 18.36 5.37 6.90
CA GLU A 51 18.93 5.01 5.59
C GLU A 51 20.44 4.75 5.68
N TRP A 52 21.08 5.09 6.80
CA TRP A 52 22.51 4.88 6.97
C TRP A 52 22.83 3.39 7.13
N PRO A 53 23.96 2.90 6.58
CA PRO A 53 24.35 1.49 6.66
C PRO A 53 24.40 0.91 8.08
N GLU A 54 24.66 1.76 9.08
CA GLU A 54 24.80 1.40 10.48
C GLU A 54 23.45 1.24 11.20
N SER A 55 22.34 1.67 10.59
CA SER A 55 21.01 1.54 11.19
C SER A 55 20.45 0.13 11.02
N ASP A 56 20.02 -0.46 12.13
CA ASP A 56 19.41 -1.78 12.21
C ASP A 56 17.89 -1.72 12.48
N GLN A 57 17.29 -0.54 12.36
CA GLN A 57 15.89 -0.34 12.75
C GLN A 57 14.93 -1.20 11.89
N PRO A 58 14.21 -2.15 12.52
CA PRO A 58 13.41 -3.12 11.79
C PRO A 58 12.15 -2.47 11.23
N SER A 59 11.69 -2.92 10.05
CA SER A 59 10.37 -2.53 9.53
C SER A 59 9.31 -3.36 10.24
N VAL A 60 8.38 -2.72 10.94
CA VAL A 60 7.24 -3.46 11.53
C VAL A 60 6.18 -3.73 10.49
N VAL A 61 5.98 -2.78 9.58
CA VAL A 61 4.94 -2.82 8.56
C VAL A 61 5.57 -2.69 7.19
N ARG A 62 4.95 -3.35 6.21
CA ARG A 62 5.24 -3.21 4.79
C ARG A 62 3.93 -3.10 4.02
N LEU A 63 3.83 -2.14 3.11
CA LEU A 63 2.69 -2.06 2.18
C LEU A 63 2.86 -3.11 1.07
N ALA A 64 1.95 -4.08 1.02
CA ALA A 64 1.87 -5.08 -0.04
C ALA A 64 1.09 -4.54 -1.26
N GLY A 65 -0.01 -3.82 -1.01
CA GLY A 65 -0.81 -3.22 -2.06
C GLY A 65 -1.79 -2.18 -1.56
N VAL A 66 -2.47 -1.51 -2.49
CA VAL A 66 -3.56 -0.56 -2.20
C VAL A 66 -4.73 -0.78 -3.13
N LEU A 67 -5.94 -0.64 -2.61
CA LEU A 67 -7.18 -0.69 -3.39
C LEU A 67 -7.93 0.63 -3.34
N SER A 68 -8.53 1.00 -4.46
CA SER A 68 -9.49 2.10 -4.52
C SER A 68 -10.87 1.59 -4.91
N ARG A 69 -11.90 2.09 -4.20
CA ARG A 69 -13.33 1.85 -4.48
C ARG A 69 -14.06 3.09 -4.96
N HIS A 70 -13.35 4.04 -5.57
CA HIS A 70 -13.97 5.24 -6.15
C HIS A 70 -15.00 4.88 -7.23
N GLU A 71 -16.13 5.58 -7.24
CA GLU A 71 -17.19 5.44 -8.25
C GLU A 71 -16.66 5.63 -9.68
N LYS A 72 -15.73 6.59 -9.87
CA LYS A 72 -15.11 6.87 -11.16
C LYS A 72 -13.74 6.21 -11.21
N TRP A 73 -13.56 5.26 -12.14
CA TRP A 73 -12.30 4.52 -12.30
C TRP A 73 -11.08 5.43 -12.47
N ARG A 74 -11.20 6.58 -13.16
CA ARG A 74 -10.10 7.54 -13.32
C ARG A 74 -9.61 8.15 -12.00
N SER A 75 -10.54 8.44 -11.09
CA SER A 75 -10.19 8.93 -9.75
C SER A 75 -9.49 7.83 -8.96
N GLY A 76 -9.98 6.60 -9.07
CA GLY A 76 -9.36 5.44 -8.42
C GLY A 76 -7.96 5.14 -8.94
N LEU A 77 -7.80 5.12 -10.26
CA LEU A 77 -6.51 4.93 -10.92
C LEU A 77 -5.52 6.03 -10.52
N ARG A 78 -5.96 7.29 -10.46
CA ARG A 78 -5.13 8.40 -9.98
C ARG A 78 -4.73 8.22 -8.52
N ALA A 79 -5.62 7.72 -7.67
CA ALA A 79 -5.33 7.49 -6.26
C ALA A 79 -4.28 6.39 -6.07
N VAL A 80 -4.49 5.21 -6.65
CA VAL A 80 -3.55 4.09 -6.53
C VAL A 80 -2.25 4.33 -7.29
N GLY A 81 -2.31 5.02 -8.43
CA GLY A 81 -1.15 5.36 -9.25
C GLY A 81 -0.14 6.24 -8.51
N ARG A 82 -0.59 7.14 -7.62
CA ARG A 82 0.30 7.92 -6.74
C ARG A 82 1.11 7.05 -5.79
N LEU A 83 0.62 5.85 -5.48
CA LEU A 83 1.23 4.94 -4.51
C LEU A 83 2.00 3.79 -5.18
N GLY A 84 2.02 3.72 -6.52
CA GLY A 84 2.64 2.63 -7.28
C GLY A 84 4.16 2.50 -7.11
N GLY A 85 4.83 3.51 -6.53
CA GLY A 85 6.24 3.44 -6.14
C GLY A 85 6.49 2.65 -4.85
N PHE A 86 5.46 2.49 -4.01
CA PHE A 86 5.53 1.84 -2.69
C PHE A 86 5.05 0.39 -2.75
N CYS A 87 4.00 0.09 -3.53
CA CYS A 87 3.33 -1.21 -3.50
C CYS A 87 2.57 -1.51 -4.81
N ALA A 88 1.83 -2.63 -4.83
CA ALA A 88 0.88 -2.95 -5.90
C ALA A 88 -0.38 -2.08 -5.83
N GLY A 89 -1.13 -1.94 -6.93
CA GLY A 89 -2.37 -1.16 -6.96
C GLY A 89 -3.51 -1.92 -7.61
N ALA A 90 -4.72 -1.73 -7.10
CA ALA A 90 -5.95 -2.26 -7.68
C ALA A 90 -7.11 -1.25 -7.61
N ILE A 91 -8.00 -1.28 -8.60
CA ILE A 91 -9.28 -0.56 -8.54
C ILE A 91 -10.43 -1.56 -8.54
N VAL A 92 -11.52 -1.21 -7.85
CA VAL A 92 -12.74 -2.00 -7.74
C VAL A 92 -13.88 -1.19 -8.35
N GLY A 93 -14.59 -1.75 -9.32
CA GLY A 93 -15.78 -1.11 -9.88
C GLY A 93 -16.02 -1.44 -11.35
N GLU A 94 -16.82 -0.59 -11.99
CA GLU A 94 -17.07 -0.66 -13.42
C GLU A 94 -15.82 -0.29 -14.22
N ASP A 95 -15.64 -0.97 -15.34
CA ASP A 95 -14.54 -0.74 -16.27
C ASP A 95 -15.05 -0.58 -17.70
N ASP A 96 -14.26 0.09 -18.51
CA ASP A 96 -14.42 0.19 -19.96
C ASP A 96 -13.08 -0.15 -20.65
N GLU A 97 -13.06 -0.21 -21.98
CA GLU A 97 -11.84 -0.51 -22.73
C GLU A 97 -10.69 0.47 -22.43
N THR A 98 -11.01 1.75 -22.21
CA THR A 98 -10.00 2.77 -21.87
C THR A 98 -9.42 2.53 -20.48
N CYS A 99 -10.27 2.16 -19.51
CA CYS A 99 -9.87 1.78 -18.16
C CYS A 99 -8.89 0.61 -18.19
N ARG A 100 -9.21 -0.45 -18.96
CA ARG A 100 -8.34 -1.63 -19.09
C ARG A 100 -6.96 -1.26 -19.64
N LEU A 101 -6.93 -0.47 -20.72
CA LEU A 101 -5.70 0.00 -21.36
C LEU A 101 -4.86 0.87 -20.41
N GLU A 102 -5.46 1.85 -19.74
CA GLU A 102 -4.73 2.70 -18.80
C GLU A 102 -4.24 1.91 -17.58
N CYS A 103 -5.06 1.04 -17.01
CA CYS A 103 -4.64 0.19 -15.89
C CYS A 103 -3.51 -0.76 -16.31
N ALA A 104 -3.54 -1.32 -17.52
CA ALA A 104 -2.46 -2.14 -18.05
C ALA A 104 -1.17 -1.32 -18.19
N TYR A 105 -1.28 -0.09 -18.71
CA TYR A 105 -0.14 0.83 -18.84
C TYR A 105 0.51 1.16 -17.48
N TYR A 106 -0.30 1.41 -16.45
CA TYR A 106 0.21 1.71 -15.10
C TYR A 106 0.53 0.48 -14.24
N GLY A 107 0.17 -0.73 -14.70
CA GLY A 107 0.34 -1.98 -13.95
C GLY A 107 -0.61 -2.09 -12.75
N VAL A 108 -1.84 -1.61 -12.88
CA VAL A 108 -2.89 -1.64 -11.85
C VAL A 108 -3.89 -2.75 -12.15
N SER A 109 -4.25 -3.53 -11.14
CA SER A 109 -5.27 -4.58 -11.27
C SER A 109 -6.68 -3.99 -11.31
N ILE A 110 -7.60 -4.68 -11.97
CA ILE A 110 -9.03 -4.33 -12.01
C ILE A 110 -9.82 -5.49 -11.41
N LEU A 111 -10.72 -5.15 -10.49
CA LEU A 111 -11.67 -6.06 -9.88
C LEU A 111 -13.09 -5.58 -10.16
N ASP A 112 -14.02 -6.50 -10.36
CA ASP A 112 -15.45 -6.18 -10.40
C ASP A 112 -15.97 -5.79 -9.00
N SER A 113 -17.21 -5.32 -8.94
CA SER A 113 -17.86 -4.93 -7.68
C SER A 113 -18.00 -6.06 -6.65
N ASN A 114 -17.93 -7.32 -7.09
CA ASN A 114 -17.98 -8.53 -6.25
C ASN A 114 -16.57 -8.98 -5.81
N GLY A 115 -15.51 -8.32 -6.28
CA GLY A 115 -14.12 -8.68 -6.02
C GLY A 115 -13.56 -9.76 -6.95
N GLY A 116 -14.22 -10.05 -8.08
CA GLY A 116 -13.72 -10.92 -9.13
C GLY A 116 -12.65 -10.23 -9.96
N LEU A 117 -11.55 -10.94 -10.27
CA LEU A 117 -10.44 -10.39 -11.05
C LEU A 117 -10.83 -10.23 -12.52
N ILE A 118 -10.80 -9.00 -13.02
CA ILE A 118 -11.00 -8.67 -14.44
C ILE A 118 -9.66 -8.61 -15.16
N GLN A 119 -8.66 -7.97 -14.54
CA GLN A 119 -7.34 -7.77 -15.12
C GLN A 119 -6.28 -7.77 -14.02
N GLN A 120 -5.26 -8.60 -14.18
CA GLN A 120 -4.11 -8.61 -13.27
C GLN A 120 -3.14 -7.48 -13.64
N GLY A 121 -2.79 -6.66 -12.66
CA GLY A 121 -1.72 -5.67 -12.73
C GLY A 121 -0.38 -6.25 -12.33
N ARG A 122 0.55 -5.37 -11.94
CA ARG A 122 1.87 -5.78 -11.46
C ARG A 122 1.77 -6.29 -10.02
N GLU A 123 2.57 -7.31 -9.72
CA GLU A 123 2.86 -7.72 -8.34
C GLU A 123 3.86 -6.77 -7.68
N GLY A 124 3.49 -6.23 -6.52
CA GLY A 124 4.33 -5.33 -5.73
C GLY A 124 4.66 -3.98 -6.37
N ARG A 125 5.74 -3.37 -5.86
CA ARG A 125 6.18 -2.01 -6.21
C ARG A 125 6.77 -1.89 -7.63
N ALA A 126 6.88 -0.66 -8.13
CA ALA A 126 7.46 -0.43 -9.46
C ALA A 126 8.90 -0.94 -9.56
N PRO A 127 9.30 -1.66 -10.65
CA PRO A 127 10.58 -2.38 -10.71
C PRO A 127 11.85 -1.54 -10.49
N ARG A 128 11.78 -0.22 -10.69
CA ARG A 128 12.91 0.71 -10.52
C ARG A 128 12.76 1.65 -9.32
N ALA A 129 11.72 1.45 -8.52
CA ALA A 129 11.51 2.27 -7.34
C ALA A 129 12.52 1.85 -6.26
N LYS A 130 13.40 2.80 -5.91
CA LYS A 130 14.31 2.64 -4.77
C LYS A 130 13.54 3.00 -3.50
N ARG A 131 13.71 2.19 -2.46
CA ARG A 131 13.20 2.52 -1.13
C ARG A 131 13.93 3.74 -0.60
N ARG A 132 13.20 4.70 -0.07
CA ARG A 132 13.71 5.93 0.55
C ARG A 132 13.05 6.16 1.92
N THR A 133 13.45 7.23 2.60
CA THR A 133 12.83 7.75 3.82
C THR A 133 11.33 7.87 3.68
N LEU A 134 10.84 8.26 2.50
CA LEU A 134 9.40 8.37 2.25
C LEU A 134 8.68 7.02 2.30
N ASP A 135 9.27 5.94 1.77
CA ASP A 135 8.69 4.59 1.87
C ASP A 135 8.54 4.19 3.35
N ARG A 136 9.60 4.43 4.14
CA ARG A 136 9.60 4.18 5.58
C ARG A 136 8.54 4.99 6.29
N TRP A 137 8.44 6.27 5.98
CA TRP A 137 7.44 7.16 6.58
C TRP A 137 6.00 6.69 6.28
N VAL A 138 5.73 6.22 5.06
CA VAL A 138 4.42 5.65 4.70
C VAL A 138 4.11 4.37 5.50
N GLU A 139 5.10 3.51 5.69
CA GLU A 139 4.95 2.29 6.51
C GLU A 139 4.78 2.61 7.99
N GLU A 140 5.47 3.63 8.51
CA GLU A 140 5.32 4.10 9.90
C GLU A 140 3.95 4.75 10.15
N LEU A 141 3.38 5.45 9.15
CA LEU A 141 1.97 5.89 9.21
C LEU A 141 1.00 4.71 9.26
N ALA A 142 1.26 3.67 8.47
CA ALA A 142 0.45 2.46 8.53
C ALA A 142 0.59 1.76 9.89
N TYR A 143 1.80 1.75 10.46
CA TYR A 143 2.06 1.21 11.79
C TYR A 143 1.33 1.99 12.90
N GLU A 144 1.40 3.32 12.88
CA GLU A 144 0.62 4.18 13.78
C GLU A 144 -0.88 3.89 13.68
N ARG A 145 -1.38 3.72 12.45
CA ARG A 145 -2.79 3.41 12.22
C ARG A 145 -3.18 2.04 12.82
N LEU A 146 -2.36 1.02 12.64
CA LEU A 146 -2.61 -0.32 13.19
C LEU A 146 -2.63 -0.33 14.73
N LEU A 147 -1.76 0.46 15.37
CA LEU A 147 -1.78 0.63 16.83
C LEU A 147 -3.04 1.37 17.30
N THR A 148 -3.41 2.44 16.59
CA THR A 148 -4.61 3.25 16.90
C THR A 148 -5.89 2.43 16.77
N ASP A 149 -5.96 1.57 15.75
CA ASP A 149 -7.11 0.69 15.49
C ASP A 149 -7.12 -0.55 16.40
N GLY A 150 -6.11 -0.74 17.26
CA GLY A 150 -5.99 -1.88 18.19
C GLY A 150 -5.67 -3.21 17.51
N VAL A 151 -5.15 -3.18 16.28
CA VAL A 151 -4.72 -4.37 15.54
C VAL A 151 -3.38 -4.89 16.05
N LEU A 152 -2.49 -3.97 16.44
CA LEU A 152 -1.26 -4.26 17.16
C LEU A 152 -1.42 -3.77 18.60
N ALA A 153 -1.12 -4.64 19.58
CA ALA A 153 -1.30 -4.40 21.01
C ALA A 153 -0.03 -4.78 21.77
#